data_AF-A0A846PUC8-F1
#
_entry.id   AF-A0A846PUC8-F1
#
_cell.length_a   1.000
_cell.length_b   1.000
_cell.length_c   1.000
_cell.angle_alpha   90.00
_cell.angle_beta   90.00
_cell.angle_gamma   90.00
#
_symmetry.space_group_name_H-M   'P 1'
#
loop_
_entity.id
_entity.type
_entity.pdbx_description
1 polymer ?
#
loop_
_entity_poly.entity_id
_entity_poly.type
_entity_poly.pdbx_seq_one_letter_code
_entity_poly.pdbx_strand_id
1 'polypeptide(L)'
;MIYSIKAKFNEEKMKEFFVKLTDGTIENQKPDGKEILSSMKRAKITQPGTIEWSEMCYCSPPLKHERQTVYDNYLSDMEINPIEDYVDFVGESFFEHLKKLA
;
A
#
# COMPACT_ATOMS: atom_id res chain seq x y z
N MET A 1 11.05 -11.25 5.15
CA MET A 1 11.38 -10.22 6.16
C MET A 1 10.19 -9.28 6.25
N ILE A 2 9.99 -8.60 7.40
CA ILE A 2 8.90 -7.62 7.55
C ILE A 2 9.51 -6.22 7.42
N TYR A 3 8.78 -5.33 6.75
CA TYR A 3 9.18 -3.95 6.55
C TYR A 3 8.08 -3.02 7.03
N SER A 4 8.47 -1.86 7.57
CA SER A 4 7.61 -0.68 7.62
C SER A 4 7.81 0.11 6.34
N ILE A 5 6.70 0.56 5.77
CA ILE A 5 6.68 1.34 4.55
C ILE A 5 5.93 2.61 4.82
N LYS A 6 6.52 3.73 4.40
CA LYS A 6 5.90 5.05 4.36
C LYS A 6 5.91 5.53 2.92
N ALA A 7 4.80 6.05 2.43
CA ALA A 7 4.72 6.61 1.08
C ALA A 7 3.68 7.73 1.01
N LYS A 8 3.87 8.64 0.06
CA LYS A 8 2.83 9.61 -0.30
C LYS A 8 1.89 9.03 -1.34
N PHE A 9 0.61 9.33 -1.26
CA PHE A 9 -0.37 8.92 -2.27
C PHE A 9 -0.75 10.09 -3.18
N ASN A 10 -0.96 9.80 -4.47
CA ASN A 10 -1.43 10.78 -5.43
C ASN A 10 -2.95 10.91 -5.37
N GLU A 11 -3.46 12.00 -4.78
CA GLU A 11 -4.89 12.28 -4.62
C GLU A 11 -5.71 12.15 -5.92
N GLU A 12 -5.16 12.60 -7.04
CA GLU A 12 -5.85 12.56 -8.35
C GLU A 12 -6.11 11.13 -8.83
N LYS A 13 -5.30 10.17 -8.39
CA LYS A 13 -5.40 8.76 -8.78
C LYS A 13 -6.13 7.88 -7.78
N MET A 14 -6.52 8.41 -6.62
CA MET A 14 -7.06 7.59 -5.52
C MET A 14 -8.40 6.92 -5.85
N LYS A 15 -9.26 7.58 -6.63
CA LYS A 15 -10.51 6.95 -7.11
C LYS A 15 -10.24 5.76 -8.01
N GLU A 16 -9.34 5.91 -8.99
CA GLU A 16 -8.92 4.83 -9.87
C GLU A 16 -8.27 3.69 -9.07
N PHE A 17 -7.41 4.03 -8.12
CA PHE A 17 -6.73 3.06 -7.28
C PHE A 17 -7.72 2.21 -6.48
N PHE A 18 -8.72 2.86 -5.87
CA PHE A 18 -9.77 2.17 -5.12
C PHE A 18 -10.58 1.21 -5.98
N VAL A 19 -10.94 1.61 -7.20
CA VAL A 19 -11.61 0.72 -8.16
C VAL A 19 -10.75 -0.51 -8.42
N LYS A 20 -9.46 -0.36 -8.73
CA LYS A 20 -8.57 -1.50 -9.00
C LYS A 20 -8.32 -2.40 -7.79
N LEU A 21 -8.39 -1.84 -6.58
CA LEU A 21 -8.30 -2.59 -5.33
C LEU A 21 -9.58 -3.41 -5.06
N THR A 22 -10.71 -3.05 -5.64
CA THR A 22 -12.03 -3.65 -5.34
C THR A 22 -12.66 -4.43 -6.49
N ASP A 23 -12.23 -4.20 -7.74
CA ASP A 23 -12.74 -4.88 -8.94
C ASP A 23 -11.99 -6.17 -9.29
N GLY A 24 -10.98 -6.54 -8.48
CA GLY A 24 -10.14 -7.71 -8.68
C GLY A 24 -8.95 -7.50 -9.62
N THR A 25 -8.75 -6.30 -10.19
CA THR A 25 -7.61 -5.98 -11.07
C THR A 25 -6.28 -6.18 -10.35
N ILE A 26 -6.17 -5.76 -9.09
CA ILE A 26 -4.94 -5.95 -8.29
C ILE A 26 -4.92 -7.33 -7.64
N GLU A 27 -6.02 -7.75 -7.00
CA GLU A 27 -6.06 -9.02 -6.25
C GLU A 27 -5.69 -10.24 -7.09
N ASN A 28 -6.08 -10.26 -8.38
CA ASN A 28 -5.79 -11.38 -9.28
C ASN A 28 -4.38 -11.37 -9.87
N GLN A 29 -3.57 -10.33 -9.62
CA GLN A 29 -2.17 -10.30 -10.06
C GLN A 29 -1.34 -11.32 -9.27
N LYS A 30 -0.44 -12.00 -9.99
CA LYS A 30 0.52 -12.93 -9.39
C LYS A 30 1.93 -12.33 -9.43
N PRO A 31 2.76 -12.60 -8.41
CA PRO A 31 2.47 -13.42 -7.22
C PRO A 31 1.75 -12.67 -6.08
N ASP A 32 1.79 -11.34 -6.08
CA ASP A 32 1.65 -10.56 -4.83
C ASP A 32 0.31 -9.80 -4.70
N GLY A 33 -0.62 -9.95 -5.65
CA GLY A 33 -1.86 -9.15 -5.71
C GLY A 33 -2.70 -9.18 -4.44
N LYS A 34 -2.80 -10.37 -3.80
CA LYS A 34 -3.50 -10.54 -2.52
C LYS A 34 -2.79 -9.84 -1.37
N GLU A 35 -1.46 -9.85 -1.36
CA GLU A 35 -0.68 -9.16 -0.33
C GLU A 35 -0.81 -7.65 -0.50
N ILE A 36 -0.74 -7.13 -1.73
CA ILE A 36 -0.95 -5.71 -2.02
C ILE A 36 -2.32 -5.24 -1.50
N LEU A 37 -3.39 -5.98 -1.80
CA LEU A 37 -4.73 -5.63 -1.28
C LEU A 37 -4.77 -5.66 0.25
N SER A 38 -4.13 -6.65 0.87
CA SER A 38 -4.09 -6.79 2.32
C SER A 38 -3.29 -5.66 2.97
N SER A 39 -2.17 -5.27 2.39
CA SER A 39 -1.36 -4.10 2.78
C SER A 39 -2.16 -2.81 2.71
N MET A 40 -2.88 -2.56 1.62
CA MET A 40 -3.71 -1.35 1.49
C MET A 40 -4.89 -1.33 2.46
N LYS A 41 -5.44 -2.49 2.85
CA LYS A 41 -6.44 -2.59 3.92
C LYS A 41 -5.87 -2.30 5.31
N ARG A 42 -4.60 -2.66 5.55
CA ARG A 42 -3.89 -2.36 6.80
C ARG A 42 -3.38 -0.92 6.87
N ALA A 43 -3.11 -0.30 5.72
CA ALA A 43 -2.49 1.01 5.64
C ALA A 43 -3.28 2.11 6.38
N LYS A 44 -2.53 3.02 6.99
CA LYS A 44 -3.05 4.12 7.80
C LYS A 44 -2.54 5.43 7.25
N ILE A 45 -3.41 6.42 7.17
CA ILE A 45 -3.01 7.81 6.90
C ILE A 45 -2.46 8.37 8.20
N THR A 46 -1.14 8.55 8.26
CA THR A 46 -0.43 9.07 9.46
C THR A 46 -0.19 10.57 9.38
N GLN A 47 -0.15 11.13 8.17
CA GLN A 47 0.00 12.56 7.87
C GLN A 47 -0.79 12.92 6.60
N PRO A 48 -1.12 14.19 6.35
CA PRO A 48 -1.77 14.60 5.10
C PRO A 48 -1.03 14.07 3.86
N GLY A 49 -1.75 13.39 2.97
CA GLY A 49 -1.20 12.81 1.75
C GLY A 49 -0.22 11.64 1.95
N THR A 50 -0.08 11.11 3.17
CA THR A 50 0.95 10.11 3.52
C THR A 50 0.34 8.91 4.24
N ILE A 51 0.71 7.71 3.79
CA ILE A 51 0.29 6.45 4.39
C ILE A 51 1.48 5.65 4.92
N GLU A 52 1.21 4.87 5.96
CA GLU A 52 2.14 3.89 6.52
C GLU A 52 1.48 2.51 6.66
N TRP A 53 2.24 1.47 6.37
CA TRP A 53 1.82 0.07 6.56
C TRP A 53 3.02 -0.83 6.82
N SER A 54 2.73 -2.04 7.30
CA SER A 54 3.71 -3.10 7.41
C SER A 54 3.39 -4.24 6.43
N GLU A 55 4.44 -4.79 5.82
CA GLU A 55 4.36 -5.81 4.78
C GLU A 55 5.49 -6.81 4.90
N MET A 56 5.16 -8.08 4.69
CA MET A 56 6.16 -9.14 4.61
C MET A 56 6.57 -9.33 3.15
N CYS A 57 7.86 -9.20 2.88
CA CYS A 57 8.41 -9.37 1.54
C CYS A 57 9.72 -10.18 1.60
N TYR A 58 9.99 -10.96 0.55
CA TYR A 58 11.21 -11.77 0.40
C TYR A 58 12.04 -11.37 -0.82
N CYS A 59 11.63 -10.31 -1.53
CA CYS A 59 12.34 -9.80 -2.70
C CYS A 59 13.65 -9.09 -2.32
N SER A 60 14.57 -9.04 -3.28
CA SER A 60 15.77 -8.21 -3.22
C SER A 60 15.87 -7.37 -4.51
N PRO A 61 15.73 -6.03 -4.46
CA PRO A 61 15.33 -5.21 -3.30
C PRO A 61 13.89 -5.52 -2.81
N PRO A 62 13.54 -5.17 -1.55
CA PRO A 62 12.20 -5.37 -1.02
C PRO A 62 11.17 -4.56 -1.79
N LEU A 63 9.94 -5.09 -1.87
CA LEU A 63 8.80 -4.53 -2.61
C LEU A 63 9.01 -4.34 -4.13
N LYS A 64 10.01 -5.00 -4.73
CA LYS A 64 10.35 -4.77 -6.14
C LYS A 64 9.17 -4.98 -7.09
N HIS A 65 8.42 -6.07 -6.92
CA HIS A 65 7.32 -6.42 -7.83
C HIS A 65 6.12 -5.52 -7.62
N GLU A 66 5.75 -5.30 -6.36
CA GLU A 66 4.63 -4.50 -5.92
C GLU A 66 4.80 -3.05 -6.38
N ARG A 67 6.03 -2.51 -6.29
CA ARG A 67 6.38 -1.20 -6.84
C ARG A 67 6.22 -1.12 -8.35
N GLN A 68 6.79 -2.06 -9.08
CA GLN A 68 6.79 -2.06 -10.54
C GLN A 68 5.39 -2.23 -11.14
N THR A 69 4.50 -2.96 -10.46
CA THR A 69 3.18 -3.32 -10.99
C THR A 69 2.08 -2.42 -10.47
N VAL A 70 2.17 -1.96 -9.22
CA VAL A 70 1.08 -1.22 -8.56
C VAL A 70 1.60 0.05 -7.89
N TYR A 71 2.46 -0.03 -6.88
CA TYR A 71 2.69 1.10 -5.99
C TYR A 71 3.25 2.33 -6.69
N ASP A 72 4.21 2.21 -7.60
CA ASP A 72 4.78 3.40 -8.28
C ASP A 72 3.76 4.11 -9.21
N ASN A 73 2.61 3.49 -9.52
CA ASN A 73 1.53 4.14 -10.27
C ASN A 73 0.69 5.08 -9.40
N TYR A 74 0.61 4.84 -8.09
CA TYR A 74 -0.33 5.50 -7.17
C TYR A 74 0.36 6.20 -6.00
N LEU A 75 1.58 5.76 -5.67
CA LEU A 75 2.36 6.18 -4.52
C LEU A 75 3.73 6.71 -4.97
N SER A 76 4.30 7.61 -4.17
CA SER A 76 5.62 8.20 -4.37
C SER A 76 6.36 8.37 -3.05
N ASP A 77 7.63 8.77 -3.10
CA ASP A 77 8.47 9.04 -1.92
C ASP A 77 8.48 7.86 -0.93
N MET A 78 8.62 6.65 -1.44
CA MET A 78 8.55 5.44 -0.63
C MET A 78 9.82 5.23 0.20
N GLU A 79 9.66 5.18 1.52
CA GLU A 79 10.67 4.80 2.50
C GLU A 79 10.38 3.38 3.00
N ILE A 80 11.39 2.50 2.98
CA ILE A 80 11.25 1.08 3.34
C ILE A 80 12.29 0.77 4.40
N ASN A 81 11.85 0.39 5.61
CA ASN A 81 12.73 0.07 6.72
C ASN A 81 12.44 -1.35 7.23
N PRO A 82 13.46 -2.20 7.46
CA PRO A 82 13.23 -3.51 8.06
C PRO A 82 12.76 -3.37 9.52
N ILE A 83 11.80 -4.20 9.92
CA ILE A 83 11.25 -4.26 11.28
C ILE A 83 11.15 -5.72 11.75
N GLU A 84 11.04 -5.92 13.06
CA GLU A 84 11.01 -7.26 13.66
C GLU A 84 9.65 -7.96 13.49
N ASP A 85 8.55 -7.22 13.58
CA ASP A 85 7.18 -7.73 13.47
C ASP A 85 6.23 -6.71 12.83
N TYR A 86 5.00 -7.12 12.49
CA TYR A 86 3.96 -6.24 11.98
C TYR A 86 3.61 -5.13 12.98
N VAL A 87 3.43 -3.93 12.45
CA VAL A 87 3.05 -2.74 13.21
C VAL A 87 1.68 -2.28 12.73
N ASP A 88 0.75 -2.07 13.66
CA ASP A 88 -0.49 -1.33 13.43
C ASP A 88 -0.21 0.15 13.71
N PHE A 89 -0.15 0.95 12.64
CA PHE A 89 0.16 2.36 12.73
C PHE A 89 -1.05 3.14 13.29
N VAL A 90 -0.79 4.24 14.01
CA VAL A 90 -1.87 5.12 14.51
C VAL A 90 -2.24 6.11 13.41
N GLY A 91 -3.49 6.07 12.93
CA GLY A 91 -3.98 6.96 11.89
C GLY A 91 -5.38 6.61 11.37
N GLU A 92 -5.90 7.40 10.43
CA GLU A 92 -7.16 7.06 9.73
C GLU A 92 -6.93 5.83 8.84
N SER A 93 -7.92 4.94 8.72
CA SER A 93 -7.85 3.84 7.74
C SER A 93 -7.77 4.40 6.32
N PHE A 94 -6.70 4.08 5.60
CA PHE A 94 -6.53 4.48 4.21
C PHE A 94 -7.63 3.88 3.32
N PHE A 95 -7.95 2.60 3.52
CA PHE A 95 -8.98 1.93 2.73
C PHE A 95 -10.37 2.54 2.90
N GLU A 96 -10.77 2.88 4.14
CA GLU A 96 -12.04 3.57 4.38
C GLU A 96 -12.02 5.02 3.85
N HIS A 97 -10.86 5.69 3.89
CA HIS A 97 -10.68 6.99 3.25
C HIS A 97 -10.94 6.90 1.74
N LEU A 98 -10.30 5.94 1.05
CA LEU A 98 -10.50 5.70 -0.38
C LEU A 98 -11.97 5.42 -0.74
N LYS A 99 -12.64 4.61 0.08
CA LYS A 99 -14.06 4.28 -0.10
C LYS A 99 -14.98 5.50 -0.06
N LYS A 100 -14.63 6.55 0.69
CA LYS A 100 -15.40 7.81 0.73
C LYS A 100 -15.22 8.66 -0.53
N LEU A 101 -14.18 8.41 -1.33
CA LEU A 101 -13.88 9.16 -2.56
C LEU A 101 -14.60 8.60 -3.81
N ALA A 102 -15.05 7.35 -3.75
CA ALA A 102 -15.76 6.64 -4.81
C ALA A 102 -17.27 6.91 -4.76
#